data_AF-A0A7V9TD57-F1
#
_entry.id   AF-A0A7V9TD57-F1
#
_cell.length_a   1.000
_cell.length_b   1.000
_cell.length_c   1.000
_cell.angle_alpha   90.00
_cell.angle_beta   90.00
_cell.angle_gamma   90.00
#
_symmetry.space_group_name_H-M   'P 1'
#
loop_
_entity.id
_entity.type
_entity.pdbx_description
1 polymer ?
#
loop_
_entity_poly.entity_id
_entity_poly.type
_entity_poly.pdbx_seq_one_letter_code
_entity_poly.pdbx_strand_id
1 'polypeptide(L)'
;PETQFIKSRWDTYSEHPLLYLLAIGSPTHAIKPASWYAWKRDWNTYRNYRYLGKAPLFTHQYSHAWVDFRDRRESKPPHVDYFENSITATHAHREFCISLSKKFPGYSENVWGITASDSAKGYRAWGGPPATPDIDGSVVPCAAAGSLMFTPEISLAALRTMHDKFGSKIYGRYGFTDAFNPNNGWINPDVIGIDVGITILSAENLRTGNVWRWFMRNPEIPRALQLVGLNRTSRNAQPQMRRRARARLASL
;
A
#
# COMPACT_ATOMS: atom_id res chain seq x y z
N PRO A 1 4.88 -10.38 29.11
CA PRO A 1 4.60 -11.64 29.87
C PRO A 1 3.70 -11.42 31.09
N GLU A 2 3.89 -10.27 31.72
CA GLU A 2 3.30 -9.74 32.95
C GLU A 2 1.78 -9.62 32.88
N THR A 3 1.22 -9.31 31.71
CA THR A 3 -0.22 -9.10 31.50
C THR A 3 -0.83 -10.03 30.45
N GLN A 4 -0.10 -11.08 30.05
CA GLN A 4 -0.49 -12.02 28.99
C GLN A 4 -0.80 -11.30 27.66
N PHE A 5 -2.01 -11.48 27.10
CA PHE A 5 -2.42 -10.88 25.83
C PHE A 5 -3.04 -9.50 26.03
N ILE A 6 -2.58 -8.52 25.25
CA ILE A 6 -3.27 -7.23 25.10
C ILE A 6 -4.69 -7.41 24.51
N LYS A 7 -5.52 -6.36 24.52
CA LYS A 7 -6.88 -6.42 23.96
C LYS A 7 -6.94 -6.41 22.42
N SER A 8 -5.94 -5.84 21.75
CA SER A 8 -5.92 -5.65 20.30
C SER A 8 -5.81 -6.98 19.54
N ARG A 9 -6.48 -7.07 18.39
CA ARG A 9 -6.49 -8.25 17.51
C ARG A 9 -6.36 -7.81 16.06
N TRP A 10 -5.70 -8.64 15.24
CA TRP A 10 -5.70 -8.51 13.79
C TRP A 10 -6.98 -9.15 13.21
N ASP A 11 -8.12 -8.55 13.49
CA ASP A 11 -9.45 -9.13 13.20
C ASP A 11 -10.18 -8.45 12.03
N THR A 12 -9.54 -7.50 11.36
CA THR A 12 -10.02 -6.77 10.18
C THR A 12 -8.88 -6.64 9.17
N TYR A 13 -9.17 -6.35 7.89
CA TYR A 13 -8.11 -6.17 6.89
C TYR A 13 -7.21 -4.97 7.22
N SER A 14 -5.91 -5.21 7.33
CA SER A 14 -4.87 -4.20 7.56
C SER A 14 -3.54 -4.64 6.92
N GLU A 15 -2.40 -4.15 7.40
CA GLU A 15 -1.03 -4.53 6.99
C GLU A 15 -0.59 -5.97 7.35
N HIS A 16 -1.41 -6.72 8.11
CA HIS A 16 -1.07 -8.04 8.66
C HIS A 16 -1.03 -9.28 7.72
N PRO A 17 -1.48 -9.29 6.45
CA PRO A 17 -1.55 -10.53 5.67
C PRO A 17 -0.27 -11.36 5.62
N LEU A 18 0.90 -10.71 5.53
CA LEU A 18 2.21 -11.34 5.58
C LEU A 18 2.43 -12.12 6.88
N LEU A 19 2.03 -11.57 8.02
CA LEU A 19 2.13 -12.23 9.33
C LEU A 19 1.36 -13.57 9.33
N TYR A 20 0.14 -13.57 8.83
CA TYR A 20 -0.68 -14.78 8.74
C TYR A 20 -0.07 -15.81 7.77
N LEU A 21 0.44 -15.37 6.62
CA LEU A 21 1.07 -16.28 5.66
C LEU A 21 2.34 -16.92 6.22
N LEU A 22 3.18 -16.15 6.91
CA LEU A 22 4.36 -16.68 7.60
C LEU A 22 3.97 -17.70 8.68
N ALA A 23 2.98 -17.37 9.52
CA ALA A 23 2.52 -18.24 10.59
C ALA A 23 1.86 -19.53 10.06
N ILE A 24 1.09 -19.47 8.96
CA ILE A 24 0.47 -20.66 8.35
C ILE A 24 1.51 -21.49 7.58
N GLY A 25 2.50 -20.84 6.97
CA GLY A 25 3.56 -21.48 6.20
C GLY A 25 4.67 -22.12 7.05
N SER A 26 4.76 -21.77 8.33
CA SER A 26 5.81 -22.24 9.24
C SER A 26 5.94 -23.77 9.25
N PRO A 27 7.14 -24.33 9.08
CA PRO A 27 7.34 -25.78 9.10
C PRO A 27 7.30 -26.37 10.52
N THR A 28 7.41 -25.55 11.56
CA THR A 28 7.56 -25.99 12.96
C THR A 28 6.41 -25.56 13.85
N HIS A 29 5.89 -24.34 13.67
CA HIS A 29 4.86 -23.74 14.53
C HIS A 29 3.69 -23.20 13.71
N ALA A 30 3.18 -24.01 12.78
CA ALA A 30 2.08 -23.63 11.91
C ALA A 30 0.79 -23.35 12.69
N ILE A 31 0.13 -22.22 12.38
CA ILE A 31 -1.27 -22.01 12.78
C ILE A 31 -2.23 -22.62 11.74
N LYS A 32 -3.49 -22.84 12.12
CA LYS A 32 -4.50 -23.43 11.23
C LYS A 32 -4.77 -22.50 10.02
N PRO A 33 -4.87 -23.01 8.78
CA PRO A 33 -5.21 -22.19 7.61
C PRO A 33 -6.54 -21.44 7.73
N ALA A 34 -7.47 -21.95 8.54
CA ALA A 34 -8.74 -21.29 8.86
C ALA A 34 -8.55 -19.90 9.50
N SER A 35 -7.41 -19.64 10.16
CA SER A 35 -7.06 -18.33 10.72
C SER A 35 -7.01 -17.23 9.66
N TRP A 36 -6.71 -17.56 8.39
CA TRP A 36 -6.78 -16.59 7.28
C TRP A 36 -8.20 -16.05 7.07
N TYR A 37 -9.23 -16.85 7.31
CA TYR A 37 -10.62 -16.46 7.12
C TYR A 37 -11.27 -15.93 8.42
N ALA A 38 -10.50 -15.79 9.50
CA ALA A 38 -11.02 -15.34 10.79
C ALA A 38 -11.15 -13.80 10.90
N TRP A 39 -10.35 -13.04 10.15
CA TRP A 39 -10.45 -11.59 10.11
C TRP A 39 -11.55 -11.12 9.13
N LYS A 40 -12.20 -9.99 9.42
CA LYS A 40 -13.33 -9.48 8.67
C LYS A 40 -12.88 -8.88 7.34
N ARG A 41 -13.72 -9.08 6.31
CA ARG A 41 -13.54 -8.49 4.98
C ARG A 41 -14.38 -7.22 4.85
N ASP A 42 -13.94 -6.15 5.51
CA ASP A 42 -14.67 -4.89 5.55
C ASP A 42 -14.50 -4.09 4.25
N TRP A 43 -15.57 -4.02 3.46
CA TRP A 43 -15.58 -3.28 2.20
C TRP A 43 -15.81 -1.79 2.43
N ASN A 44 -15.01 -0.97 1.75
CA ASN A 44 -15.19 0.46 1.63
C ASN A 44 -15.70 0.81 0.23
N THR A 45 -16.51 1.86 0.15
CA THR A 45 -17.00 2.42 -1.12
C THR A 45 -16.73 3.91 -1.13
N TYR A 46 -16.04 4.37 -2.16
CA TYR A 46 -15.80 5.79 -2.39
C TYR A 46 -16.01 6.10 -3.86
N ARG A 47 -17.04 6.91 -4.16
CA ARG A 47 -17.51 7.16 -5.53
C ARG A 47 -17.78 5.83 -6.24
N ASN A 48 -17.14 5.58 -7.38
CA ASN A 48 -17.24 4.36 -8.17
C ASN A 48 -16.25 3.25 -7.75
N TYR A 49 -15.42 3.47 -6.73
CA TYR A 49 -14.47 2.48 -6.24
C TYR A 49 -15.06 1.67 -5.09
N ARG A 50 -14.95 0.35 -5.16
CA ARG A 50 -15.27 -0.57 -4.07
C ARG A 50 -14.09 -1.48 -3.82
N TYR A 51 -13.55 -1.46 -2.61
CA TYR A 51 -12.35 -2.21 -2.23
C TYR A 51 -12.43 -2.64 -0.76
N LEU A 52 -11.73 -3.71 -0.41
CA LEU A 52 -11.53 -4.21 0.94
C LEU A 52 -10.49 -3.33 1.66
N GLY A 53 -10.77 -2.93 2.90
CA GLY A 53 -9.86 -2.13 3.70
C GLY A 53 -10.24 -0.66 3.78
N LYS A 54 -9.53 0.08 4.65
CA LYS A 54 -9.74 1.50 4.93
C LYS A 54 -8.37 2.17 5.07
N ALA A 55 -8.37 3.49 5.29
CA ALA A 55 -7.14 4.21 5.64
C ALA A 55 -6.50 3.64 6.91
N PRO A 56 -5.15 3.77 7.06
CA PRO A 56 -4.23 4.43 6.13
C PRO A 56 -3.77 3.57 4.94
N LEU A 57 -3.21 4.20 3.89
CA LEU A 57 -2.88 3.51 2.63
C LEU A 57 -1.77 2.45 2.78
N PHE A 58 -0.87 2.57 3.76
CA PHE A 58 0.21 1.60 3.97
C PHE A 58 -0.28 0.16 4.20
N THR A 59 -1.51 0.00 4.69
CA THR A 59 -2.16 -1.31 4.91
C THR A 59 -2.28 -2.12 3.63
N HIS A 60 -2.35 -1.44 2.48
CA HIS A 60 -2.38 -2.04 1.15
C HIS A 60 -1.00 -2.33 0.56
N GLN A 61 0.08 -1.90 1.21
CA GLN A 61 1.42 -1.85 0.64
C GLN A 61 2.38 -2.83 1.34
N TYR A 62 2.40 -2.88 2.67
CA TYR A 62 3.48 -3.56 3.42
C TYR A 62 3.55 -5.05 3.13
N SER A 63 2.42 -5.76 3.25
CA SER A 63 2.38 -7.20 2.95
C SER A 63 2.66 -7.49 1.48
N HIS A 64 2.15 -6.65 0.59
CA HIS A 64 2.30 -6.79 -0.86
C HIS A 64 3.70 -6.48 -1.35
N ALA A 65 4.53 -5.77 -0.59
CA ALA A 65 5.93 -5.53 -0.97
C ALA A 65 6.74 -6.84 -0.98
N TRP A 66 6.34 -7.81 -0.16
CA TRP A 66 7.01 -9.09 -0.01
C TRP A 66 6.32 -10.22 -0.78
N VAL A 67 5.00 -10.34 -0.60
CA VAL A 67 4.23 -11.43 -1.21
C VAL A 67 3.71 -11.01 -2.57
N ASP A 68 4.02 -11.81 -3.60
CA ASP A 68 3.48 -11.60 -4.95
C ASP A 68 2.04 -12.11 -5.03
N PHE A 69 1.10 -11.19 -4.82
CA PHE A 69 -0.34 -11.44 -4.93
C PHE A 69 -0.86 -11.35 -6.37
N ARG A 70 -0.03 -11.00 -7.36
CA ARG A 70 -0.49 -10.87 -8.76
C ARG A 70 -1.01 -12.20 -9.28
N ASP A 71 -2.04 -12.11 -10.12
CA ASP A 71 -2.70 -13.27 -10.74
C ASP A 71 -3.22 -14.27 -9.70
N ARG A 72 -3.69 -13.82 -8.53
CA ARG A 72 -4.21 -14.69 -7.48
C ARG A 72 -5.55 -14.23 -6.94
N ARG A 73 -6.40 -15.19 -6.60
CA ARG A 73 -7.72 -14.94 -6.03
C ARG A 73 -8.05 -15.98 -4.97
N GLU A 74 -8.76 -15.56 -3.93
CA GLU A 74 -9.31 -16.48 -2.95
C GLU A 74 -10.29 -17.46 -3.61
N SER A 75 -10.12 -18.75 -3.33
CA SER A 75 -10.99 -19.81 -3.81
C SER A 75 -12.31 -19.88 -3.04
N LYS A 76 -12.39 -19.25 -1.87
CA LYS A 76 -13.59 -19.18 -1.03
C LYS A 76 -14.15 -17.75 -1.03
N PRO A 77 -15.45 -17.58 -0.79
CA PRO A 77 -16.02 -16.25 -0.59
C PRO A 77 -15.22 -15.44 0.45
N PRO A 78 -15.02 -14.13 0.21
CA PRO A 78 -15.63 -13.33 -0.85
C PRO A 78 -14.83 -13.27 -2.17
N HIS A 79 -13.90 -14.21 -2.42
CA HIS A 79 -13.12 -14.30 -3.66
C HIS A 79 -12.23 -13.07 -3.94
N VAL A 80 -11.56 -12.56 -2.90
CA VAL A 80 -10.73 -11.35 -2.99
C VAL A 80 -9.51 -11.60 -3.86
N ASP A 81 -9.25 -10.67 -4.78
CA ASP A 81 -7.97 -10.49 -5.45
C ASP A 81 -7.26 -9.32 -4.77
N TYR A 82 -6.25 -9.62 -3.95
CA TYR A 82 -5.62 -8.61 -3.10
C TYR A 82 -4.76 -7.62 -3.89
N PHE A 83 -4.25 -7.99 -5.06
CA PHE A 83 -3.45 -7.08 -5.89
C PHE A 83 -4.36 -6.07 -6.58
N GLU A 84 -5.43 -6.54 -7.23
CA GLU A 84 -6.45 -5.66 -7.83
C GLU A 84 -7.16 -4.80 -6.78
N ASN A 85 -7.35 -5.32 -5.57
CA ASN A 85 -7.86 -4.56 -4.44
C ASN A 85 -6.98 -3.35 -4.10
N SER A 86 -5.66 -3.53 -4.02
CA SER A 86 -4.71 -2.46 -3.71
C SER A 86 -4.57 -1.44 -4.84
N ILE A 87 -4.71 -1.85 -6.11
CA ILE A 87 -4.84 -0.93 -7.26
C ILE A 87 -6.08 -0.05 -7.06
N THR A 88 -7.24 -0.68 -6.81
CA THR A 88 -8.52 0.02 -6.61
C THR A 88 -8.45 0.99 -5.43
N ALA A 89 -7.88 0.56 -4.30
CA ALA A 89 -7.71 1.40 -3.12
C ALA A 89 -6.78 2.59 -3.38
N THR A 90 -5.70 2.41 -4.16
CA THR A 90 -4.78 3.50 -4.50
C THR A 90 -5.46 4.56 -5.39
N HIS A 91 -6.21 4.15 -6.40
CA HIS A 91 -6.99 5.10 -7.22
C HIS A 91 -8.06 5.83 -6.40
N ALA A 92 -8.79 5.11 -5.54
CA ALA A 92 -9.77 5.71 -4.65
C ALA A 92 -9.12 6.74 -3.71
N HIS A 93 -7.96 6.42 -3.16
CA HIS A 93 -7.21 7.29 -2.27
C HIS A 93 -6.71 8.55 -2.99
N ARG A 94 -6.18 8.42 -4.21
CA ARG A 94 -5.79 9.58 -5.03
C ARG A 94 -6.99 10.51 -5.30
N GLU A 95 -8.12 9.96 -5.73
CA GLU A 95 -9.34 10.74 -5.97
C GLU A 95 -9.85 11.41 -4.68
N PHE A 96 -9.72 10.72 -3.55
CA PHE A 96 -9.99 11.28 -2.23
C PHE A 96 -9.08 12.47 -1.93
N CYS A 97 -7.76 12.36 -2.06
CA CYS A 97 -6.82 13.46 -1.89
C CYS A 97 -7.13 14.65 -2.82
N ILE A 98 -7.42 14.40 -4.09
CA ILE A 98 -7.81 15.46 -5.05
C ILE A 98 -9.08 16.16 -4.59
N SER A 99 -10.06 15.44 -4.03
CA SER A 99 -11.29 16.04 -3.51
C SER A 99 -11.06 16.96 -2.30
N LEU A 100 -9.99 16.74 -1.55
CA LEU A 100 -9.58 17.60 -0.44
C LEU A 100 -9.01 18.94 -0.89
N SER A 101 -8.71 19.13 -2.18
CA SER A 101 -8.20 20.39 -2.73
C SER A 101 -9.12 21.59 -2.47
N LYS A 102 -10.42 21.36 -2.30
CA LYS A 102 -11.41 22.38 -1.89
C LYS A 102 -11.11 23.01 -0.53
N LYS A 103 -10.47 22.24 0.37
CA LYS A 103 -10.07 22.68 1.72
C LYS A 103 -8.57 22.96 1.81
N PHE A 104 -7.75 22.19 1.09
CA PHE A 104 -6.30 22.28 1.10
C PHE A 104 -5.77 22.41 -0.34
N PRO A 105 -5.65 23.65 -0.87
CA PRO A 105 -5.32 23.90 -2.28
C PRO A 105 -4.00 23.29 -2.78
N GLY A 106 -3.11 22.87 -1.88
CA GLY A 106 -1.87 22.19 -2.23
C GLY A 106 -2.05 20.76 -2.78
N TYR A 107 -3.20 20.12 -2.55
CA TYR A 107 -3.51 18.85 -3.21
C TYR A 107 -3.85 19.06 -4.68
N SER A 108 -3.31 18.18 -5.53
CA SER A 108 -3.59 18.20 -6.97
C SER A 108 -3.49 16.79 -7.55
N GLU A 109 -3.68 16.69 -8.87
CA GLU A 109 -3.58 15.44 -9.60
C GLU A 109 -2.27 14.67 -9.35
N ASN A 110 -1.16 15.40 -9.16
CA ASN A 110 0.19 14.86 -8.97
C ASN A 110 0.85 15.33 -7.66
N VAL A 111 0.06 15.87 -6.72
CA VAL A 111 0.51 16.16 -5.35
C VAL A 111 -0.56 15.58 -4.44
N TRP A 112 -0.40 14.31 -4.06
CA TRP A 112 -1.38 13.52 -3.31
C TRP A 112 -0.68 12.45 -2.48
N GLY A 113 -1.40 11.89 -1.51
CA GLY A 113 -0.92 10.80 -0.67
C GLY A 113 -1.00 11.16 0.80
N ILE A 114 -1.77 10.39 1.56
CA ILE A 114 -1.88 10.47 3.02
C ILE A 114 -1.83 9.04 3.56
N THR A 115 -0.88 8.78 4.42
CA THR A 115 -0.79 7.52 5.18
C THR A 115 -0.18 7.82 6.54
N ALA A 116 -0.14 6.84 7.45
CA ALA A 116 0.45 7.06 8.76
C ALA A 116 1.86 7.65 8.65
N SER A 117 2.12 8.74 9.36
CA SER A 117 3.34 9.53 9.27
C SER A 117 3.46 10.46 10.48
N ASP A 118 4.56 11.18 10.57
CA ASP A 118 4.62 12.38 11.38
C ASP A 118 3.77 13.51 10.79
N SER A 119 3.49 14.48 11.67
CA SER A 119 2.86 15.75 11.35
C SER A 119 3.49 16.84 12.22
N ALA A 120 3.17 18.10 11.94
CA ALA A 120 3.56 19.22 12.80
C ALA A 120 3.06 19.08 14.27
N LYS A 121 2.13 18.16 14.54
CA LYS A 121 1.56 17.89 15.86
C LYS A 121 1.91 16.49 16.38
N GLY A 122 2.98 15.88 15.86
CA GLY A 122 3.44 14.52 16.19
C GLY A 122 2.87 13.44 15.27
N TYR A 123 3.10 12.17 15.60
CA TYR A 123 2.69 11.04 14.75
C TYR A 123 1.17 10.89 14.62
N ARG A 124 0.68 10.54 13.42
CA ARG A 124 -0.74 10.32 13.10
C ARG A 124 -0.94 9.08 12.25
N ALA A 125 -1.97 8.29 12.58
CA ALA A 125 -2.50 7.22 11.75
C ALA A 125 -3.72 7.73 10.96
N TRP A 126 -3.44 8.62 10.01
CA TRP A 126 -4.44 9.39 9.27
C TRP A 126 -4.64 8.94 7.81
N GLY A 127 -5.68 9.49 7.18
CA GLY A 127 -5.95 9.31 5.77
C GLY A 127 -7.44 9.22 5.45
N GLY A 128 -7.73 8.61 4.32
CA GLY A 128 -9.10 8.30 3.93
C GLY A 128 -9.14 7.56 2.61
N PRO A 129 -10.33 7.38 2.02
CA PRO A 129 -11.67 7.71 2.54
C PRO A 129 -12.23 6.67 3.54
N PRO A 130 -13.06 7.04 4.53
CA PRO A 130 -13.45 8.40 4.90
C PRO A 130 -12.29 9.19 5.52
N ALA A 131 -12.36 10.52 5.47
CA ALA A 131 -11.35 11.40 6.04
C ALA A 131 -11.24 11.21 7.56
N THR A 132 -10.02 11.02 8.07
CA THR A 132 -9.77 11.16 9.51
C THR A 132 -9.88 12.64 9.92
N PRO A 133 -10.30 12.95 11.16
CA PRO A 133 -10.58 14.32 11.59
C PRO A 133 -9.37 15.27 11.57
N ASP A 134 -8.18 14.71 11.62
CA ASP A 134 -6.89 15.36 11.82
C ASP A 134 -6.15 15.71 10.51
N ILE A 135 -6.72 15.40 9.34
CA ILE A 135 -6.15 15.81 8.05
C ILE A 135 -6.02 17.34 8.00
N ASP A 136 -4.80 17.80 7.74
CA ASP A 136 -4.39 19.21 7.76
C ASP A 136 -3.81 19.73 6.44
N GLY A 137 -3.86 18.90 5.39
CA GLY A 137 -3.30 19.22 4.07
C GLY A 137 -1.88 18.73 3.83
N SER A 138 -1.25 18.02 4.78
CA SER A 138 0.07 17.44 4.56
C SER A 138 0.04 16.24 3.63
N VAL A 139 1.08 16.13 2.81
CA VAL A 139 1.33 15.07 1.86
C VAL A 139 2.43 14.18 2.42
N VAL A 140 2.20 12.87 2.32
CA VAL A 140 3.12 11.82 2.78
C VAL A 140 3.67 11.09 1.55
N PRO A 141 4.89 11.40 1.07
CA PRO A 141 5.40 10.87 -0.19
C PRO A 141 5.42 9.34 -0.28
N CYS A 142 5.62 8.65 0.85
CA CYS A 142 5.63 7.19 0.90
C CYS A 142 4.27 6.58 0.51
N ALA A 143 3.16 7.31 0.63
CA ALA A 143 1.85 6.83 0.18
C ALA A 143 1.83 6.61 -1.34
N ALA A 144 2.33 7.57 -2.13
CA ALA A 144 2.44 7.41 -3.57
C ALA A 144 3.57 6.43 -3.94
N ALA A 145 4.72 6.52 -3.25
CA ALA A 145 5.88 5.69 -3.54
C ALA A 145 5.68 4.21 -3.23
N GLY A 146 5.05 3.89 -2.11
CA GLY A 146 4.69 2.52 -1.74
C GLY A 146 3.71 1.87 -2.72
N SER A 147 3.00 2.66 -3.52
CA SER A 147 2.09 2.18 -4.56
C SER A 147 2.69 2.09 -5.98
N LEU A 148 4.00 2.34 -6.15
CA LEU A 148 4.69 2.18 -7.45
C LEU A 148 4.47 0.81 -8.09
N MET A 149 4.48 -0.25 -7.29
CA MET A 149 4.27 -1.62 -7.75
C MET A 149 2.83 -1.94 -8.18
N PHE A 150 1.87 -1.06 -7.89
CA PHE A 150 0.45 -1.21 -8.25
C PHE A 150 0.05 -0.31 -9.40
N THR A 151 0.35 0.99 -9.27
CA THR A 151 -0.16 2.07 -10.14
C THR A 151 0.99 2.99 -10.56
N PRO A 152 2.00 2.46 -11.29
CA PRO A 152 3.22 3.19 -11.61
C PRO A 152 2.96 4.51 -12.33
N GLU A 153 1.91 4.58 -13.16
CA GLU A 153 1.55 5.76 -13.94
C GLU A 153 1.18 6.97 -13.07
N ILE A 154 0.32 6.80 -12.05
CA ILE A 154 -0.06 7.89 -11.14
C ILE A 154 0.97 8.11 -10.03
N SER A 155 1.67 7.05 -9.60
CA SER A 155 2.68 7.14 -8.54
C SER A 155 3.95 7.82 -9.03
N LEU A 156 4.48 7.47 -10.20
CA LEU A 156 5.67 8.13 -10.76
C LEU A 156 5.39 9.59 -11.11
N ALA A 157 4.21 9.90 -11.67
CA ALA A 157 3.82 11.27 -11.98
C ALA A 157 3.78 12.13 -10.71
N ALA A 158 3.26 11.58 -9.61
CA ALA A 158 3.23 12.25 -8.32
C ALA A 158 4.63 12.49 -7.76
N LEU A 159 5.46 11.45 -7.69
CA LEU A 159 6.82 11.57 -7.14
C LEU A 159 7.70 12.53 -7.95
N ARG A 160 7.64 12.47 -9.30
CA ARG A 160 8.35 13.42 -10.16
C ARG A 160 7.87 14.85 -9.90
N THR A 161 6.56 15.07 -9.86
CA THR A 161 6.01 16.41 -9.59
C THR A 161 6.40 16.94 -8.22
N MET A 162 6.38 16.10 -7.18
CA MET A 162 6.83 16.49 -5.84
C MET A 162 8.32 16.86 -5.85
N HIS A 163 9.16 16.03 -6.45
CA HIS A 163 10.58 16.31 -6.58
C HIS A 163 10.83 17.60 -7.36
N ASP A 164 10.20 17.79 -8.51
CA ASP A 164 10.43 18.96 -9.38
C ASP A 164 9.94 20.26 -8.76
N LYS A 165 8.83 20.23 -8.01
CA LYS A 165 8.25 21.44 -7.39
C LYS A 165 8.92 21.82 -6.07
N PHE A 166 9.27 20.85 -5.24
CA PHE A 166 9.72 21.11 -3.87
C PHE A 166 11.22 20.82 -3.69
N GLY A 167 11.83 20.03 -4.58
CA GLY A 167 13.27 19.84 -4.68
C GLY A 167 13.95 19.43 -3.37
N SER A 168 15.09 20.05 -3.10
CA SER A 168 15.92 19.76 -1.92
C SER A 168 15.23 20.02 -0.58
N LYS A 169 14.10 20.73 -0.56
CA LYS A 169 13.32 20.95 0.67
C LYS A 169 12.71 19.66 1.18
N ILE A 170 12.27 18.78 0.29
CA ILE A 170 11.60 17.53 0.65
C ILE A 170 12.38 16.30 0.20
N TYR A 171 13.50 16.46 -0.52
CA TYR A 171 14.31 15.36 -1.03
C TYR A 171 15.77 15.56 -0.62
N GLY A 172 16.24 14.71 0.30
CA GLY A 172 17.57 14.79 0.90
C GLY A 172 18.36 13.49 0.80
N ARG A 173 19.29 13.30 1.74
CA ARG A 173 20.24 12.16 1.77
C ARG A 173 19.57 10.79 1.66
N TYR A 174 18.40 10.63 2.27
CA TYR A 174 17.66 9.36 2.33
C TYR A 174 16.42 9.34 1.42
N GLY A 175 16.35 10.26 0.45
CA GLY A 175 15.19 10.43 -0.42
C GLY A 175 14.19 11.42 0.15
N PHE A 176 12.90 11.14 -0.04
CA PHE A 176 11.84 12.04 0.42
C PHE A 176 11.82 12.13 1.96
N THR A 177 11.50 13.32 2.48
CA THR A 177 11.04 13.50 3.86
C THR A 177 9.77 12.67 4.10
N ASP A 178 9.54 12.31 5.35
CA ASP A 178 8.38 11.55 5.80
C ASP A 178 7.05 12.25 5.43
N ALA A 179 6.94 13.54 5.71
CA ALA A 179 5.76 14.35 5.37
C ALA A 179 6.11 15.81 5.12
N PHE A 180 5.31 16.49 4.30
CA PHE A 180 5.40 17.94 4.11
C PHE A 180 4.02 18.53 3.86
N ASN A 181 3.81 19.80 4.20
CA ASN A 181 2.55 20.50 3.97
C ASN A 181 2.71 21.59 2.92
N PRO A 182 2.24 21.38 1.67
CA PRO A 182 2.37 22.35 0.59
C PRO A 182 1.56 23.64 0.81
N ASN A 183 0.63 23.66 1.78
CA ASN A 183 -0.24 24.82 2.03
C ASN A 183 0.40 25.84 2.97
N ASN A 184 1.28 25.41 3.88
CA ASN A 184 1.91 26.27 4.88
C ASN A 184 3.44 26.18 4.91
N GLY A 185 4.04 25.30 4.11
CA GLY A 185 5.49 25.16 3.98
C GLY A 185 6.16 24.34 5.08
N TRP A 186 5.41 23.72 6.00
CA TRP A 186 5.99 22.79 6.98
C TRP A 186 6.59 21.56 6.28
N ILE A 187 7.74 21.12 6.76
CA ILE A 187 8.49 19.97 6.23
C ILE A 187 8.93 19.17 7.46
N ASN A 188 8.72 17.86 7.46
CA ASN A 188 9.22 17.02 8.53
C ASN A 188 10.77 17.01 8.50
N PRO A 189 11.47 17.31 9.60
CA PRO A 189 12.92 17.13 9.68
C PRO A 189 13.36 15.67 9.62
N ASP A 190 12.46 14.72 9.91
CA ASP A 190 12.77 13.30 10.06
C ASP A 190 12.51 12.48 8.79
N VAL A 191 13.13 11.31 8.78
CA VAL A 191 12.93 10.26 7.78
C VAL A 191 12.68 8.95 8.53
N ILE A 192 11.53 8.33 8.28
CA ILE A 192 11.11 7.11 8.99
C ILE A 192 11.45 5.87 8.15
N GLY A 193 12.07 4.86 8.80
CA GLY A 193 12.54 3.65 8.13
C GLY A 193 11.43 2.80 7.48
N ILE A 194 10.22 2.78 8.05
CA ILE A 194 9.07 2.07 7.45
C ILE A 194 8.59 2.74 6.14
N ASP A 195 8.68 4.07 6.07
CA ASP A 195 8.22 4.90 4.96
C ASP A 195 9.24 4.90 3.80
N VAL A 196 10.53 5.00 4.12
CA VAL A 196 11.60 4.79 3.13
C VAL A 196 11.67 3.34 2.69
N GLY A 197 11.49 2.40 3.61
CA GLY A 197 11.52 0.98 3.33
C GLY A 197 10.48 0.60 2.28
N ILE A 198 9.22 1.00 2.46
CA ILE A 198 8.18 0.68 1.49
C ILE A 198 8.42 1.35 0.13
N THR A 199 8.98 2.57 0.13
CA THR A 199 9.37 3.29 -1.09
C THR A 199 10.36 2.47 -1.92
N ILE A 200 11.44 2.00 -1.29
CA ILE A 200 12.50 1.26 -1.99
C ILE A 200 11.99 -0.11 -2.46
N LEU A 201 11.26 -0.84 -1.61
CA LEU A 201 10.74 -2.16 -1.95
C LEU A 201 9.75 -2.09 -3.13
N SER A 202 8.85 -1.11 -3.11
CA SER A 202 7.88 -0.90 -4.19
C SER A 202 8.55 -0.50 -5.50
N ALA A 203 9.57 0.38 -5.43
CA ALA A 203 10.38 0.75 -6.59
C ALA A 203 11.12 -0.44 -7.20
N GLU A 204 11.75 -1.30 -6.40
CA GLU A 204 12.44 -2.49 -6.92
C GLU A 204 11.45 -3.51 -7.52
N ASN A 205 10.30 -3.70 -6.88
CA ASN A 205 9.25 -4.57 -7.44
C ASN A 205 8.69 -4.06 -8.76
N LEU A 206 8.54 -2.74 -8.91
CA LEU A 206 8.18 -2.13 -10.19
C LEU A 206 9.27 -2.39 -11.26
N ARG A 207 10.54 -2.17 -10.93
CA ARG A 207 11.65 -2.25 -11.89
C ARG A 207 11.93 -3.67 -12.36
N THR A 208 12.04 -4.61 -11.43
CA THR A 208 12.54 -5.96 -11.72
C THR A 208 11.64 -7.05 -11.16
N GLY A 209 10.82 -6.75 -10.16
CA GLY A 209 10.06 -7.76 -9.40
C GLY A 209 10.94 -8.62 -8.51
N ASN A 210 12.16 -8.18 -8.17
CA ASN A 210 13.13 -9.01 -7.47
C ASN A 210 12.76 -9.32 -6.02
N VAL A 211 12.20 -8.36 -5.27
CA VAL A 211 11.78 -8.62 -3.89
C VAL A 211 10.75 -9.74 -3.87
N TRP A 212 9.73 -9.66 -4.73
CA TRP A 212 8.79 -10.75 -4.97
C TRP A 212 9.48 -12.04 -5.38
N ARG A 213 10.37 -12.01 -6.38
CA ARG A 213 11.07 -13.21 -6.88
C ARG A 213 11.85 -13.91 -5.77
N TRP A 214 12.55 -13.17 -4.94
CA TRP A 214 13.36 -13.73 -3.86
C TRP A 214 12.49 -14.22 -2.71
N PHE A 215 11.51 -13.42 -2.28
CA PHE A 215 10.65 -13.80 -1.18
C PHE A 215 9.81 -15.04 -1.50
N MET A 216 9.31 -15.15 -2.73
CA MET A 216 8.49 -16.28 -3.19
C MET A 216 9.29 -17.57 -3.45
N ARG A 217 10.62 -17.56 -3.36
CA ARG A 217 11.46 -18.77 -3.41
C ARG A 217 11.47 -19.56 -2.10
N ASN A 218 11.10 -18.93 -0.99
CA ASN A 218 10.96 -19.61 0.30
C ASN A 218 9.72 -20.52 0.25
N PRO A 219 9.86 -21.85 0.39
CA PRO A 219 8.77 -22.81 0.16
C PRO A 219 7.55 -22.61 1.07
N GLU A 220 7.74 -21.99 2.23
CA GLU A 220 6.73 -21.67 3.23
C GLU A 220 5.63 -20.77 2.65
N ILE A 221 5.99 -19.79 1.82
CA ILE A 221 5.05 -18.79 1.31
C ILE A 221 4.14 -19.36 0.22
N PRO A 222 4.65 -20.02 -0.86
CA PRO A 222 3.79 -20.73 -1.80
C PRO A 222 2.90 -21.77 -1.13
N ARG A 223 3.42 -22.50 -0.13
CA ARG A 223 2.64 -23.45 0.67
C ARG A 223 1.51 -22.73 1.41
N ALA A 224 1.79 -21.64 2.12
CA ALA A 224 0.78 -20.86 2.83
C ALA A 224 -0.31 -20.35 1.89
N LEU A 225 0.07 -19.78 0.73
CA LEU A 225 -0.87 -19.30 -0.28
C LEU A 225 -1.81 -20.42 -0.78
N GLN A 226 -1.28 -21.63 -0.99
CA GLN A 226 -2.09 -22.79 -1.34
C GLN A 226 -3.05 -23.18 -0.21
N LEU A 227 -2.55 -23.26 1.04
CA LEU A 227 -3.34 -23.65 2.21
C LEU A 227 -4.51 -22.69 2.48
N VAL A 228 -4.32 -21.39 2.25
CA VAL A 228 -5.38 -20.38 2.41
C VAL A 228 -6.29 -20.26 1.18
N GLY A 229 -5.99 -20.97 0.10
CA GLY A 229 -6.78 -20.94 -1.13
C GLY A 229 -6.55 -19.68 -1.99
N LEU A 230 -5.38 -19.05 -1.91
CA LEU A 230 -4.95 -17.97 -2.82
C LEU A 230 -4.33 -18.55 -4.09
N ASN A 231 -5.21 -19.04 -4.95
CA ASN A 231 -4.85 -19.79 -6.15
C ASN A 231 -4.52 -18.86 -7.31
N ARG A 232 -3.64 -19.32 -8.20
CA ARG A 232 -3.38 -18.60 -9.44
C ARG A 232 -4.63 -18.58 -10.32
N THR A 233 -4.99 -17.42 -10.86
CA THR A 233 -6.03 -17.29 -11.87
C THR A 233 -5.46 -17.73 -13.23
N SER A 234 -6.24 -18.46 -14.03
CA SER A 234 -5.80 -18.88 -15.36
C SER A 234 -5.56 -17.66 -16.27
N ARG A 235 -4.49 -17.69 -17.06
CA ARG A 235 -3.98 -16.55 -17.88
C ARG A 235 -4.95 -16.00 -18.94
N ASN A 236 -6.18 -16.52 -19.05
CA ASN A 236 -7.13 -16.15 -20.10
C ASN A 236 -8.04 -14.97 -19.74
N ALA A 237 -7.92 -14.36 -18.56
CA ALA A 237 -8.87 -13.34 -18.13
C ALA A 237 -8.48 -11.88 -18.44
N GLN A 238 -7.21 -11.50 -18.65
CA GLN A 238 -6.86 -10.08 -18.86
C GLN A 238 -5.60 -9.82 -19.73
N PRO A 239 -5.69 -9.96 -21.07
CA PRO A 239 -4.56 -9.64 -21.96
C PRO A 239 -4.32 -8.12 -22.17
N GLN A 240 -5.32 -7.27 -21.92
CA GLN A 240 -5.29 -5.88 -22.40
C GLN A 240 -4.56 -4.88 -21.48
N MET A 241 -4.50 -5.11 -20.17
CA MET A 241 -3.92 -4.14 -19.23
C MET A 241 -2.38 -4.28 -19.13
N ARG A 242 -1.86 -5.51 -19.14
CA ARG A 242 -0.42 -5.79 -19.02
C ARG A 242 0.41 -5.33 -20.24
N ARG A 243 -0.20 -5.33 -21.43
CA ARG A 243 0.49 -4.91 -22.67
C ARG A 243 0.72 -3.40 -22.74
N ARG A 244 -0.17 -2.60 -22.13
CA ARG A 244 -0.04 -1.13 -22.10
C ARG A 244 0.99 -0.64 -21.09
N ALA A 245 1.08 -1.28 -19.92
CA ALA A 245 2.06 -0.92 -18.89
C ALA A 245 3.50 -1.21 -19.32
N ARG A 246 3.77 -2.40 -19.90
CA ARG A 246 5.12 -2.75 -20.39
C ARG A 246 5.57 -1.90 -21.58
N ALA A 247 4.67 -1.59 -22.51
CA ALA A 247 5.03 -0.77 -23.68
C ALA A 247 5.34 0.69 -23.30
N ARG A 248 4.68 1.26 -22.28
CA ARG A 248 4.98 2.62 -21.81
C ARG A 248 6.23 2.72 -20.94
N LEU A 249 6.58 1.67 -20.19
CA LEU A 249 7.80 1.63 -19.38
C LEU A 249 9.07 1.36 -20.22
N ALA A 250 8.95 0.71 -21.37
CA ALA A 250 10.07 0.52 -22.31
C ALA A 250 10.35 1.76 -23.18
N SER A 251 9.47 2.77 -23.13
CA SER A 251 9.58 4.05 -23.86
C SER A 251 9.87 5.24 -22.95
N LEU A 252 10.19 4.99 -21.67
CA LEU A 252 10.57 5.97 -20.65
C LEU A 252 11.94 5.60 -20.06
#